data_AF-A0A2E3XPY3-F1
#
_entry.id   AF-A0A2E3XPY3-F1
#
_cell.length_a   1.000
_cell.length_b   1.000
_cell.length_c   1.000
_cell.angle_alpha   90.00
_cell.angle_beta   90.00
_cell.angle_gamma   90.00
#
_symmetry.space_group_name_H-M   'P 1'
#
loop_
_entity.id
_entity.type
_entity.pdbx_description
1 polymer ?
#
loop_
_entity_poly.entity_id
_entity_poly.type
_entity_poly.pdbx_seq_one_letter_code
_entity_poly.pdbx_strand_id
1 'polypeptide(L)'
;MRKTLTILTMLSLYSCASFNPSQRNPSSSATGPNLSGDHLGVSQYKWGRKGPNRAATRIYFQEIENEPGSYNVVLLEYVNLLRMAPQYIAANKLPIASNVIGYLKNITRKIATFKAVPHVEKEGVYNLYELHIVGERIEPKIVEKPRQLILSKSANENSPLEGAIITSNGKKNQPKEIFFPAKNDKKDNGVQYHTANFVYKKVGLDSTWRKDYLPGPYFSAYGRKDDVVLKMTTQGTQDQASFIDDPEKATSMSERKRRAMFTNPKSAFLKGDFDVVEPLDGMFLFKSVASDKKTNDEVTQRIGLFIDIFDATKALNQDVVEFTLINPEDPEDFLMYYEDPDNGEGK
;
A
#
# COMPACT_ATOMS: atom_id res chain seq x y z
N MET A 1 -6.08 -56.72 -46.02
CA MET A 1 -6.83 -55.48 -46.32
C MET A 1 -6.72 -54.53 -45.13
N ARG A 2 -6.68 -53.21 -45.37
CA ARG A 2 -7.11 -52.06 -44.52
C ARG A 2 -7.00 -52.15 -42.98
N LYS A 3 -6.65 -51.11 -42.21
CA LYS A 3 -5.98 -49.79 -42.37
C LYS A 3 -6.16 -49.08 -41.01
N THR A 4 -5.19 -48.30 -40.52
CA THR A 4 -5.35 -47.26 -39.45
C THR A 4 -5.87 -47.78 -38.07
N LEU A 5 -5.81 -47.11 -36.91
CA LEU A 5 -5.15 -45.92 -36.34
C LEU A 5 -4.92 -46.28 -34.82
N THR A 6 -4.12 -45.67 -33.95
CA THR A 6 -3.33 -44.40 -33.91
C THR A 6 -2.11 -44.62 -32.99
N ILE A 7 -1.10 -43.75 -33.01
CA ILE A 7 -0.08 -43.62 -31.95
C ILE A 7 -0.51 -42.47 -31.01
N LEU A 8 -0.45 -42.67 -29.69
CA LEU A 8 -0.51 -41.55 -28.74
C LEU A 8 0.53 -41.71 -27.62
N THR A 9 1.80 -41.47 -27.98
CA THR A 9 2.79 -40.98 -27.01
C THR A 9 2.59 -39.49 -26.81
N MET A 10 2.29 -39.06 -25.58
CA MET A 10 2.70 -37.73 -25.14
C MET A 10 3.15 -37.75 -23.69
N LEU A 11 4.35 -37.19 -23.47
CA LEU A 11 4.96 -37.03 -22.16
C LEU A 11 4.16 -36.01 -21.36
N SER A 12 3.69 -36.37 -20.18
CA SER A 12 3.55 -35.43 -19.07
C SER A 12 4.78 -35.55 -18.18
N LEU A 13 5.87 -34.90 -18.62
CA LEU A 13 6.96 -34.55 -17.71
C LEU A 13 6.36 -33.62 -16.63
N TYR A 14 6.07 -34.17 -15.45
CA TYR A 14 5.89 -33.36 -14.25
C TYR A 14 7.23 -32.70 -13.95
N SER A 15 7.41 -31.50 -14.51
CA SER A 15 8.46 -30.57 -14.10
C SER A 15 8.12 -30.06 -12.71
N CYS A 16 8.36 -30.91 -11.71
CA CYS A 16 8.70 -30.45 -10.37
C CYS A 16 9.98 -29.64 -10.51
N ALA A 17 9.84 -28.32 -10.73
CA ALA A 17 10.91 -27.38 -10.49
C ALA A 17 11.14 -27.35 -8.98
N SER A 18 11.91 -28.33 -8.51
CA SER A 18 12.35 -28.46 -7.14
C SER A 18 13.11 -27.18 -6.76
N PHE A 19 12.49 -26.35 -5.93
CA PHE A 19 13.22 -25.35 -5.16
C PHE A 19 14.40 -26.05 -4.50
N ASN A 20 15.61 -25.62 -4.84
CA ASN A 20 16.83 -26.25 -4.35
C ASN A 20 17.09 -25.67 -2.93
N PRO A 21 16.85 -26.40 -1.83
CA PRO A 21 16.84 -25.81 -0.48
C PRO A 21 18.26 -25.53 0.06
N SER A 22 19.27 -25.65 -0.81
CA SER A 22 20.69 -25.48 -0.49
C SER A 22 21.15 -24.02 -0.43
N GLN A 23 20.26 -23.04 -0.64
CA GLN A 23 20.50 -21.69 -0.12
C GLN A 23 20.30 -21.72 1.39
N ARG A 24 21.44 -21.91 2.08
CA ARG A 24 21.58 -21.98 3.54
C ARG A 24 20.59 -21.06 4.25
N ASN A 25 19.80 -21.61 5.17
CA ASN A 25 19.23 -20.82 6.26
C ASN A 25 20.34 -19.94 6.83
N PRO A 26 20.15 -18.62 6.96
CA PRO A 26 21.10 -17.80 7.68
C PRO A 26 21.25 -18.37 9.10
N SER A 27 22.47 -18.43 9.61
CA SER A 27 22.72 -18.95 10.96
C SER A 27 21.89 -18.18 11.98
N SER A 28 21.56 -18.82 13.11
CA SER A 28 20.81 -18.25 14.24
C SER A 28 21.52 -17.08 14.96
N SER A 29 22.49 -16.45 14.30
CA SER A 29 23.22 -15.24 14.65
C SER A 29 22.86 -14.05 13.73
N ALA A 30 21.95 -14.22 12.76
CA ALA A 30 21.57 -13.20 11.78
C ALA A 30 20.34 -12.37 12.18
N THR A 31 19.83 -12.54 13.40
CA THR A 31 18.69 -11.80 13.93
C THR A 31 19.14 -10.39 14.35
N GLY A 32 19.11 -9.46 13.40
CA GLY A 32 19.05 -8.03 13.70
C GLY A 32 17.77 -7.68 14.49
N PRO A 33 17.59 -6.42 14.91
CA PRO A 33 16.38 -6.02 15.62
C PRO A 33 15.14 -6.28 14.75
N ASN A 34 14.05 -6.73 15.36
CA ASN A 34 12.78 -6.94 14.65
C ASN A 34 12.34 -5.61 14.01
N LEU A 35 12.10 -5.61 12.70
CA LEU A 35 11.74 -4.40 11.96
C LEU A 35 10.23 -4.12 11.98
N SER A 36 9.42 -5.09 12.42
CA SER A 36 7.96 -5.10 12.32
C SER A 36 7.28 -3.85 12.88
N GLY A 37 6.11 -3.54 12.34
CA GLY A 37 5.40 -2.30 12.64
C GLY A 37 5.76 -1.18 11.67
N ASP A 38 5.45 0.05 12.05
CA ASP A 38 5.53 1.21 11.17
C ASP A 38 6.59 2.23 11.60
N HIS A 39 7.19 2.92 10.62
CA HIS A 39 8.29 3.85 10.87
C HIS A 39 8.17 5.10 10.00
N LEU A 40 8.33 6.27 10.61
CA LEU A 40 8.32 7.55 9.92
C LEU A 40 9.72 7.93 9.40
N GLY A 41 9.84 8.15 8.10
CA GLY A 41 11.07 8.58 7.42
C GLY A 41 10.89 9.80 6.53
N VAL A 42 11.95 10.11 5.77
CA VAL A 42 12.04 11.24 4.85
C VAL A 42 12.53 10.79 3.48
N SER A 43 11.71 10.96 2.45
CA SER A 43 12.11 10.78 1.05
C SER A 43 12.80 12.04 0.55
N GLN A 44 14.11 11.96 0.28
CA GLN A 44 14.90 13.09 -0.22
C GLN A 44 15.01 13.06 -1.74
N TYR A 45 14.60 14.15 -2.38
CA TYR A 45 14.64 14.35 -3.83
C TYR A 45 15.71 15.36 -4.24
N LYS A 46 16.15 15.29 -5.51
CA LYS A 46 16.96 16.35 -6.11
C LYS A 46 16.14 17.63 -6.26
N TRP A 47 16.81 18.77 -6.09
CA TRP A 47 16.22 20.10 -6.25
C TRP A 47 15.61 20.27 -7.65
N GLY A 48 14.48 20.97 -7.74
CA GLY A 48 13.76 21.21 -9.01
C GLY A 48 12.63 20.22 -9.37
N ARG A 49 12.35 19.19 -8.56
CA ARG A 49 11.16 18.33 -8.74
C ARG A 49 9.89 19.10 -8.37
N LYS A 50 8.77 18.83 -9.06
CA LYS A 50 7.42 19.24 -8.59
C LYS A 50 7.06 18.50 -7.29
N GLY A 51 6.97 19.23 -6.19
CA GLY A 51 6.64 18.72 -4.86
C GLY A 51 7.66 19.17 -3.80
N PRO A 52 7.57 18.69 -2.55
CA PRO A 52 8.59 18.95 -1.55
C PRO A 52 9.90 18.20 -1.88
N ASN A 53 11.05 18.85 -1.68
CA ASN A 53 12.37 18.21 -1.83
C ASN A 53 12.66 17.18 -0.72
N ARG A 54 11.97 17.31 0.42
CA ARG A 54 11.94 16.37 1.55
C ARG A 54 10.48 16.05 1.84
N ALA A 55 9.99 14.92 1.34
CA ALA A 55 8.65 14.44 1.62
C ALA A 55 8.67 13.57 2.88
N ALA A 56 7.65 13.66 3.73
CA ALA A 56 7.46 12.65 4.76
C ALA A 56 7.07 11.33 4.10
N THR A 57 7.49 10.22 4.69
CA THR A 57 7.10 8.87 4.24
C THR A 57 6.90 7.97 5.45
N ARG A 58 5.97 7.02 5.37
CA ARG A 58 5.83 5.94 6.35
C ARG A 58 6.12 4.61 5.66
N ILE A 59 6.85 3.75 6.34
CA ILE A 59 7.11 2.38 5.90
C ILE A 59 6.53 1.42 6.94
N TYR A 60 5.93 0.33 6.49
CA TYR A 60 5.42 -0.75 7.32
C TYR A 60 6.23 -1.99 7.01
N PHE A 61 6.59 -2.74 8.05
CA PHE A 61 7.24 -4.03 7.96
C PHE A 61 6.36 -5.08 8.64
N GLN A 62 6.24 -6.22 7.98
CA GLN A 62 5.51 -7.37 8.47
C GLN A 62 6.36 -8.60 8.20
N GLU A 63 6.84 -9.25 9.25
CA GLU A 63 7.66 -10.45 9.11
C GLU A 63 6.87 -11.55 8.41
N ILE A 64 7.51 -12.24 7.47
CA ILE A 64 6.87 -13.29 6.67
C ILE A 64 6.88 -14.58 7.46
N GLU A 65 5.70 -15.16 7.69
CA GLU A 65 5.58 -16.45 8.35
C GLU A 65 6.39 -17.51 7.59
N ASN A 66 7.25 -18.25 8.31
CA ASN A 66 8.17 -19.25 7.77
C ASN A 66 9.37 -18.71 6.96
N GLU A 67 9.58 -17.40 6.86
CA GLU A 67 10.84 -16.79 6.36
C GLU A 67 11.46 -15.81 7.38
N PRO A 68 12.09 -16.29 8.47
CA PRO A 68 12.58 -15.43 9.56
C PRO A 68 13.53 -14.33 9.08
N GLY A 69 13.28 -13.09 9.51
CA GLY A 69 14.02 -11.90 9.09
C GLY A 69 13.70 -11.40 7.68
N SER A 70 12.84 -12.06 6.90
CA SER A 70 12.26 -11.50 5.67
C SER A 70 10.94 -10.81 5.99
N TYR A 71 10.64 -9.71 5.28
CA TYR A 71 9.44 -8.91 5.54
C TYR A 71 8.69 -8.59 4.25
N ASN A 72 7.36 -8.62 4.31
CA ASN A 72 6.54 -7.84 3.40
C ASN A 72 6.59 -6.37 3.85
N VAL A 73 6.69 -5.46 2.88
CA VAL A 73 6.96 -4.04 3.13
C VAL A 73 6.06 -3.16 2.29
N VAL A 74 5.43 -2.18 2.93
CA VAL A 74 4.62 -1.14 2.28
C VAL A 74 5.26 0.21 2.53
N LEU A 75 5.45 1.02 1.50
CA LEU A 75 6.08 2.34 1.58
C LEU A 75 5.16 3.42 1.01
N LEU A 76 4.71 4.34 1.87
CA LEU A 76 3.85 5.47 1.55
C LEU A 76 4.63 6.79 1.54
N GLU A 77 4.61 7.55 0.43
CA GLU A 77 5.01 8.97 0.44
C GLU A 77 3.74 9.82 0.59
N TYR A 78 3.58 10.55 1.70
CA TYR A 78 2.43 11.44 1.88
C TYR A 78 2.39 12.53 0.80
N VAL A 79 1.19 13.07 0.49
CA VAL A 79 1.13 14.37 -0.20
C VAL A 79 1.65 15.48 0.73
N ASN A 80 1.62 16.73 0.27
CA ASN A 80 1.97 17.86 1.13
C ASN A 80 0.94 18.00 2.28
N LEU A 81 1.30 17.57 3.48
CA LEU A 81 0.44 17.51 4.67
C LEU A 81 -0.17 18.87 5.03
N LEU A 82 0.57 19.97 4.79
CA LEU A 82 0.07 21.33 5.01
C LEU A 82 -1.10 21.70 4.09
N ARG A 83 -1.22 21.04 2.92
CA ARG A 83 -2.37 21.19 2.01
C ARG A 83 -3.55 20.30 2.39
N MET A 84 -3.30 19.17 3.07
CA MET A 84 -4.35 18.28 3.57
C MET A 84 -5.04 18.82 4.82
N ALA A 85 -4.28 19.43 5.74
CA ALA A 85 -4.77 19.79 7.07
C ALA A 85 -6.12 20.55 7.06
N PRO A 86 -6.37 21.54 6.17
CA PRO A 86 -7.69 22.18 6.10
C PRO A 86 -8.82 21.23 5.69
N GLN A 87 -8.59 20.31 4.76
CA GLN A 87 -9.59 19.33 4.30
C GLN A 87 -9.85 18.25 5.36
N TYR A 88 -8.78 17.78 6.03
CA TYR A 88 -8.88 16.83 7.14
C TYR A 88 -9.70 17.44 8.30
N ILE A 89 -9.37 18.67 8.73
CA ILE A 89 -10.11 19.37 9.80
C ILE A 89 -11.56 19.64 9.39
N ALA A 90 -11.82 20.06 8.15
CA ALA A 90 -13.16 20.34 7.67
C ALA A 90 -14.03 19.07 7.60
N ALA A 91 -13.51 17.98 7.04
CA ALA A 91 -14.23 16.70 6.95
C ALA A 91 -14.53 16.11 8.34
N ASN A 92 -13.60 16.26 9.28
CA ASN A 92 -13.72 15.75 10.65
C ASN A 92 -14.68 16.60 11.51
N LYS A 93 -14.52 17.92 11.54
CA LYS A 93 -15.17 18.80 12.55
C LYS A 93 -16.27 19.71 12.02
N LEU A 94 -16.38 19.87 10.70
CA LEU A 94 -17.34 20.80 10.08
C LEU A 94 -17.94 20.20 8.79
N PRO A 95 -18.83 19.19 8.88
CA PRO A 95 -19.41 18.52 7.69
C PRO A 95 -20.15 19.45 6.72
N ILE A 96 -20.65 20.60 7.20
CA ILE A 96 -21.25 21.63 6.34
C ILE A 96 -20.16 22.37 5.54
N ALA A 97 -18.98 22.57 6.13
CA ALA A 97 -17.86 23.24 5.48
C ALA A 97 -17.08 22.33 4.52
N SER A 98 -17.15 20.99 4.66
CA SER A 98 -16.53 20.06 3.69
C SER A 98 -17.13 20.18 2.28
N ASN A 99 -18.40 20.59 2.17
CA ASN A 99 -19.04 20.96 0.89
C ASN A 99 -18.41 22.19 0.21
N VAL A 100 -17.70 23.04 0.96
CA VAL A 100 -17.06 24.29 0.46
C VAL A 100 -15.53 24.13 0.34
N ILE A 101 -14.89 23.51 1.34
CA ILE A 101 -13.43 23.30 1.44
C ILE A 101 -12.99 22.05 0.65
N GLY A 102 -13.91 21.13 0.40
CA GLY A 102 -13.69 19.84 -0.25
C GLY A 102 -13.42 18.72 0.76
N TYR A 103 -13.92 17.53 0.42
CA TYR A 103 -13.67 16.28 1.13
C TYR A 103 -12.21 15.85 0.98
N LEU A 104 -11.67 15.17 2.00
CA LEU A 104 -10.34 14.61 1.94
C LEU A 104 -10.33 13.36 1.04
N LYS A 105 -9.47 13.40 0.02
CA LYS A 105 -9.36 12.37 -1.03
C LYS A 105 -7.91 12.13 -1.50
N ASN A 106 -6.94 12.70 -0.80
CA ASN A 106 -5.53 12.72 -1.23
C ASN A 106 -4.66 12.77 0.03
N ILE A 107 -4.44 11.60 0.63
CA ILE A 107 -3.58 11.44 1.80
C ILE A 107 -2.16 11.10 1.35
N THR A 108 -2.07 10.19 0.39
CA THR A 108 -0.82 9.63 -0.13
C THR A 108 -0.55 10.11 -1.54
N ARG A 109 0.72 10.20 -1.91
CA ARG A 109 1.22 10.53 -3.25
C ARG A 109 1.80 9.31 -3.97
N LYS A 110 2.45 8.42 -3.21
CA LYS A 110 2.98 7.16 -3.72
C LYS A 110 2.73 6.02 -2.76
N ILE A 111 2.42 4.85 -3.31
CA ILE A 111 2.42 3.59 -2.56
C ILE A 111 3.29 2.61 -3.35
N ALA A 112 4.27 1.99 -2.69
CA ALA A 112 5.09 0.95 -3.29
C ALA A 112 5.23 -0.23 -2.32
N THR A 113 5.12 -1.45 -2.85
CA THR A 113 5.23 -2.69 -2.09
C THR A 113 6.53 -3.42 -2.42
N PHE A 114 7.16 -4.02 -1.41
CA PHE A 114 8.43 -4.72 -1.54
C PHE A 114 8.44 -6.00 -0.69
N LYS A 115 9.28 -6.96 -1.07
CA LYS A 115 9.82 -7.96 -0.15
C LYS A 115 11.22 -7.53 0.30
N ALA A 116 11.42 -7.39 1.60
CA ALA A 116 12.73 -7.21 2.20
C ALA A 116 13.32 -8.59 2.55
N VAL A 117 14.55 -8.86 2.09
CA VAL A 117 15.27 -10.11 2.36
C VAL A 117 16.66 -9.77 2.91
N PRO A 118 17.12 -10.39 4.01
CA PRO A 118 18.47 -10.17 4.55
C PRO A 118 19.58 -10.39 3.51
N HIS A 119 20.59 -9.53 3.52
CA HIS A 119 21.74 -9.65 2.62
C HIS A 119 22.72 -10.70 3.16
N VAL A 120 22.89 -11.79 2.41
CA VAL A 120 23.68 -12.99 2.79
C VAL A 120 25.07 -12.67 3.38
N GLU A 121 25.75 -11.65 2.85
CA GLU A 121 27.13 -11.28 3.28
C GLU A 121 27.21 -10.05 4.21
N LYS A 122 26.10 -9.39 4.53
CA LYS A 122 26.12 -8.07 5.19
C LYS A 122 25.03 -7.94 6.24
N GLU A 123 25.43 -8.09 7.50
CA GLU A 123 24.58 -7.83 8.66
C GLU A 123 23.99 -6.40 8.61
N GLY A 124 22.72 -6.27 8.99
CA GLY A 124 22.01 -4.99 8.97
C GLY A 124 21.70 -4.45 7.56
N VAL A 125 21.90 -5.23 6.50
CA VAL A 125 21.51 -4.85 5.13
C VAL A 125 20.40 -5.78 4.64
N TYR A 126 19.37 -5.22 4.04
CA TYR A 126 18.27 -5.96 3.42
C TYR A 126 18.09 -5.51 1.97
N ASN A 127 17.98 -6.46 1.05
CA ASN A 127 17.60 -6.21 -0.32
C ASN A 127 16.08 -6.01 -0.39
N LEU A 128 15.62 -4.91 -0.97
CA LEU A 128 14.21 -4.60 -1.20
C LEU A 128 13.88 -4.87 -2.68
N TYR A 129 13.15 -5.95 -2.93
CA TYR A 129 12.63 -6.31 -4.25
C TYR A 129 11.21 -5.81 -4.39
N GLU A 130 10.93 -5.00 -5.42
CA GLU A 130 9.57 -4.53 -5.74
C GLU A 130 8.65 -5.75 -5.97
N LEU A 131 7.46 -5.76 -5.38
CA LEU A 131 6.49 -6.84 -5.63
C LEU A 131 5.79 -6.62 -6.97
N HIS A 132 5.37 -7.71 -7.62
CA HIS A 132 4.57 -7.70 -8.84
C HIS A 132 3.61 -8.89 -8.89
N ILE A 133 2.63 -8.83 -9.78
CA ILE A 133 1.58 -9.85 -9.91
C ILE A 133 1.95 -10.82 -11.03
N VAL A 134 1.88 -12.12 -10.73
CA VAL A 134 2.13 -13.21 -11.69
C VAL A 134 0.96 -14.19 -11.60
N GLY A 135 -0.04 -14.01 -12.47
CA GLY A 135 -1.31 -14.74 -12.37
C GLY A 135 -2.04 -14.39 -11.08
N GLU A 136 -2.30 -15.40 -10.24
CA GLU A 136 -2.98 -15.25 -8.94
C GLU A 136 -1.99 -15.14 -7.76
N ARG A 137 -0.72 -14.76 -8.03
CA ARG A 137 0.33 -14.63 -7.02
C ARG A 137 0.95 -13.23 -6.98
N ILE A 138 1.45 -12.86 -5.82
CA ILE A 138 2.33 -11.70 -5.63
C ILE A 138 3.75 -12.22 -5.41
N GLU A 139 4.69 -11.85 -6.29
CA GLU A 139 6.06 -12.36 -6.27
C GLU A 139 7.09 -11.22 -6.27
N PRO A 140 8.28 -11.40 -5.66
CA PRO A 140 9.35 -10.39 -5.67
C PRO A 140 10.02 -10.31 -7.04
N LYS A 141 10.11 -9.10 -7.61
CA LYS A 141 10.81 -8.85 -8.88
C LYS A 141 12.33 -8.83 -8.65
N ILE A 142 12.94 -10.00 -8.74
CA ILE A 142 14.39 -10.16 -8.55
C ILE A 142 15.16 -9.42 -9.64
N VAL A 143 16.05 -8.52 -9.20
CA VAL A 143 16.92 -7.69 -10.05
C VAL A 143 18.35 -7.70 -9.51
N GLU A 144 19.34 -7.51 -10.37
CA GLU A 144 20.77 -7.47 -10.01
C GLU A 144 21.09 -6.39 -8.96
N LYS A 145 20.41 -5.23 -9.06
CA LYS A 145 20.66 -4.04 -8.24
C LYS A 145 19.35 -3.58 -7.57
N PRO A 146 18.88 -4.32 -6.54
CA PRO A 146 17.71 -3.92 -5.77
C PRO A 146 18.00 -2.64 -4.98
N ARG A 147 16.95 -2.00 -4.47
CA ARG A 147 17.14 -0.99 -3.42
C ARG A 147 17.59 -1.72 -2.16
N GLN A 148 18.38 -1.07 -1.31
CA GLN A 148 18.87 -1.66 -0.07
C GLN A 148 18.45 -0.82 1.11
N LEU A 149 17.80 -1.45 2.09
CA LEU A 149 17.70 -0.91 3.44
C LEU A 149 19.03 -1.21 4.15
N ILE A 150 19.64 -0.20 4.73
CA ILE A 150 20.88 -0.28 5.50
C ILE A 150 20.57 0.28 6.89
N LEU A 151 20.59 -0.59 7.90
CA LEU A 151 20.40 -0.22 9.29
C LEU A 151 21.60 0.58 9.82
N SER A 152 21.34 1.48 10.77
CA SER A 152 22.40 2.15 11.52
C SER A 152 23.04 1.20 12.53
N LYS A 153 24.32 1.41 12.86
CA LYS A 153 24.96 0.78 14.03
C LYS A 153 24.33 1.18 15.38
N SER A 154 23.48 2.22 15.39
CA SER A 154 22.70 2.66 16.54
C SER A 154 21.28 2.05 16.62
N ALA A 155 20.90 1.24 15.63
CA ALA A 155 19.62 0.53 15.64
C ALA A 155 19.54 -0.42 16.85
N ASN A 156 18.36 -0.50 17.46
CA ASN A 156 18.08 -1.36 18.61
C ASN A 156 16.59 -1.73 18.59
N GLU A 157 16.17 -2.67 19.42
CA GLU A 157 14.80 -3.21 19.45
C GLU A 157 13.70 -2.14 19.60
N ASN A 158 13.96 -1.03 20.31
CA ASN A 158 12.98 0.04 20.51
C ASN A 158 12.96 1.07 19.37
N SER A 159 13.99 1.11 18.53
CA SER A 159 14.10 1.99 17.37
C SER A 159 14.85 1.29 16.21
N PRO A 160 14.27 0.25 15.59
CA PRO A 160 15.01 -0.63 14.68
C PRO A 160 15.49 0.06 13.40
N LEU A 161 14.80 1.10 12.94
CA LEU A 161 15.21 1.90 11.78
C LEU A 161 15.93 3.21 12.14
N GLU A 162 16.30 3.47 13.39
CA GLU A 162 16.85 4.78 13.78
C GLU A 162 18.20 5.07 13.10
N GLY A 163 18.23 6.09 12.23
CA GLY A 163 19.38 6.42 11.40
C GLY A 163 19.58 5.53 10.17
N ALA A 164 18.67 4.60 9.90
CA ALA A 164 18.72 3.73 8.72
C ALA A 164 18.45 4.52 7.42
N ILE A 165 18.89 3.95 6.29
CA ILE A 165 18.64 4.50 4.95
C ILE A 165 18.11 3.45 3.99
N ILE A 166 17.29 3.85 3.01
CA ILE A 166 16.97 3.06 1.83
C ILE A 166 17.60 3.74 0.61
N THR A 167 18.49 3.02 -0.08
CA THR A 167 19.19 3.51 -1.26
C THR A 167 18.23 3.75 -2.45
N SER A 168 18.69 4.53 -3.43
CA SER A 168 18.06 4.60 -4.75
C SER A 168 18.66 3.56 -5.68
N ASN A 169 17.85 2.95 -6.54
CA ASN A 169 18.33 2.12 -7.65
C ASN A 169 18.55 2.93 -8.95
N GLY A 170 18.46 4.27 -8.89
CA GLY A 170 18.72 5.17 -10.02
C GLY A 170 17.54 5.35 -10.99
N LYS A 171 16.40 4.69 -10.78
CA LYS A 171 15.19 4.89 -11.60
C LYS A 171 14.72 6.36 -11.57
N LYS A 172 14.18 6.81 -12.71
CA LYS A 172 13.57 8.15 -12.85
C LYS A 172 12.45 8.35 -11.82
N ASN A 173 12.29 9.58 -11.32
CA ASN A 173 11.28 9.98 -10.33
C ASN A 173 11.33 9.29 -8.95
N GLN A 174 12.32 8.42 -8.67
CA GLN A 174 12.60 7.92 -7.33
C GLN A 174 13.35 8.95 -6.46
N PRO A 175 13.26 8.86 -5.11
CA PRO A 175 14.13 9.64 -4.23
C PRO A 175 15.60 9.25 -4.43
N LYS A 176 16.51 10.16 -4.09
CA LYS A 176 17.96 9.91 -4.01
C LYS A 176 18.27 8.91 -2.89
N GLU A 177 17.56 9.05 -1.79
CA GLU A 177 17.61 8.23 -0.59
C GLU A 177 16.31 8.44 0.19
N ILE A 178 15.93 7.44 0.98
CA ILE A 178 14.99 7.60 2.08
C ILE A 178 15.80 7.42 3.35
N PHE A 179 15.60 8.27 4.36
CA PHE A 179 16.29 8.14 5.64
C PHE A 179 15.31 8.24 6.80
N PHE A 180 15.65 7.58 7.91
CA PHE A 180 14.83 7.52 9.12
C PHE A 180 15.52 8.33 10.23
N PRO A 181 15.06 9.55 10.55
CA PRO A 181 15.81 10.45 11.42
C PRO A 181 15.93 9.93 12.86
N ALA A 182 17.10 10.14 13.45
CA ALA A 182 17.31 9.86 14.87
C ALA A 182 16.47 10.79 15.78
N LYS A 183 16.12 10.34 16.98
CA LYS A 183 15.34 11.12 17.95
C LYS A 183 16.02 12.44 18.31
N ASN A 184 17.35 12.45 18.29
CA ASN A 184 18.21 13.60 18.55
C ASN A 184 18.89 14.14 17.28
N ASP A 185 18.39 13.82 16.08
CA ASP A 185 18.98 14.34 14.84
C ASP A 185 18.82 15.87 14.76
N LYS A 186 19.95 16.57 14.61
CA LYS A 186 20.03 18.03 14.49
C LYS A 186 19.93 18.51 13.04
N LYS A 187 19.86 17.60 12.06
CA LYS A 187 19.66 17.94 10.65
C LYS A 187 18.25 18.50 10.42
N ASP A 188 18.13 19.38 9.44
CA ASP A 188 16.81 19.72 8.87
C ASP A 188 16.23 18.48 8.16
N ASN A 189 15.12 17.98 8.69
CA ASN A 189 14.38 16.83 8.15
C ASN A 189 13.23 17.28 7.23
N GLY A 190 13.03 18.58 7.06
CA GLY A 190 11.99 19.19 6.25
C GLY A 190 10.66 19.32 6.99
N VAL A 191 9.94 20.42 6.69
CA VAL A 191 8.66 20.75 7.36
C VAL A 191 7.64 19.60 7.33
N GLN A 192 7.60 18.81 6.25
CA GLN A 192 6.69 17.66 6.12
C GLN A 192 6.93 16.60 7.21
N TYR A 193 8.19 16.24 7.47
CA TYR A 193 8.53 15.30 8.52
C TYR A 193 8.15 15.84 9.89
N HIS A 194 8.45 17.11 10.17
CA HIS A 194 8.09 17.73 11.44
C HIS A 194 6.57 17.79 11.65
N THR A 195 5.79 18.07 10.60
CA THR A 195 4.32 18.01 10.65
C THR A 195 3.81 16.59 10.93
N ALA A 196 4.30 15.58 10.20
CA ALA A 196 3.92 14.18 10.45
C ALA A 196 4.28 13.76 11.88
N ASN A 197 5.55 13.93 12.27
CA ASN A 197 6.05 13.57 13.59
C ASN A 197 5.31 14.28 14.73
N PHE A 198 4.87 15.54 14.52
CA PHE A 198 3.99 16.23 15.47
C PHE A 198 2.61 15.55 15.56
N VAL A 199 1.95 15.27 14.43
CA VAL A 199 0.63 14.62 14.43
C VAL A 199 0.67 13.29 15.19
N TYR A 200 1.55 12.36 14.80
CA TYR A 200 1.61 11.05 15.46
C TYR A 200 2.07 11.17 16.94
N LYS A 201 3.18 11.87 17.25
CA LYS A 201 3.74 11.88 18.62
C LYS A 201 3.14 12.90 19.59
N LYS A 202 2.37 13.89 19.13
CA LYS A 202 1.78 14.95 19.99
C LYS A 202 0.26 14.99 19.96
N VAL A 203 -0.38 14.63 18.85
CA VAL A 203 -1.84 14.45 18.81
C VAL A 203 -2.21 13.02 19.23
N GLY A 204 -1.30 12.06 19.11
CA GLY A 204 -1.56 10.66 19.46
C GLY A 204 -2.42 9.95 18.42
N LEU A 205 -2.17 10.26 17.14
CA LEU A 205 -2.70 9.45 16.05
C LEU A 205 -1.79 8.23 15.87
N ASP A 206 -2.38 7.12 15.46
CA ASP A 206 -1.67 5.89 15.10
C ASP A 206 -1.73 5.67 13.57
N SER A 207 -1.08 4.62 13.08
CA SER A 207 -1.19 4.20 11.68
C SER A 207 -0.90 2.72 11.54
N THR A 208 -1.81 1.98 10.91
CA THR A 208 -1.80 0.53 10.91
C THR A 208 -1.96 0.02 9.48
N TRP A 209 -1.16 -0.96 9.08
CA TRP A 209 -1.51 -1.81 7.93
C TRP A 209 -2.41 -2.92 8.46
N ARG A 210 -3.70 -2.88 8.10
CA ARG A 210 -4.68 -3.90 8.48
C ARG A 210 -4.50 -5.11 7.57
N LYS A 211 -4.43 -6.28 8.19
CA LYS A 211 -4.20 -7.56 7.50
C LYS A 211 -5.49 -8.17 7.00
N ASP A 212 -6.48 -8.24 7.90
CA ASP A 212 -7.75 -8.89 7.65
C ASP A 212 -8.52 -8.22 6.51
N TYR A 213 -9.30 -9.01 5.78
CA TYR A 213 -10.25 -8.46 4.82
C TYR A 213 -11.37 -7.72 5.56
N LEU A 214 -11.58 -6.45 5.21
CA LEU A 214 -12.57 -5.60 5.88
C LEU A 214 -13.83 -5.46 5.00
N PRO A 215 -14.94 -6.17 5.32
CA PRO A 215 -16.20 -6.01 4.61
C PRO A 215 -16.89 -4.69 5.02
N GLY A 216 -17.41 -3.96 4.03
CA GLY A 216 -18.05 -2.67 4.28
C GLY A 216 -18.41 -1.89 3.02
N PRO A 217 -19.17 -0.79 3.17
CA PRO A 217 -19.29 0.24 2.16
C PRO A 217 -18.03 1.12 2.14
N TYR A 218 -17.52 1.38 0.94
CA TYR A 218 -16.37 2.26 0.71
C TYR A 218 -16.74 3.42 -0.22
N PHE A 219 -16.28 4.62 0.15
CA PHE A 219 -16.66 5.90 -0.44
C PHE A 219 -15.53 6.53 -1.29
N SER A 220 -15.90 7.43 -2.20
CA SER A 220 -14.94 8.14 -3.07
C SER A 220 -14.03 9.15 -2.35
N ALA A 221 -14.43 9.61 -1.16
CA ALA A 221 -13.70 10.56 -0.34
C ALA A 221 -14.17 10.48 1.13
N TYR A 222 -13.27 10.73 2.07
CA TYR A 222 -13.58 10.71 3.49
C TYR A 222 -14.68 11.71 3.85
N GLY A 223 -15.70 11.23 4.56
CA GLY A 223 -16.88 12.00 4.98
C GLY A 223 -18.02 12.07 3.93
N ARG A 224 -17.87 11.48 2.74
CA ARG A 224 -18.93 11.44 1.72
C ARG A 224 -19.75 10.14 1.79
N LYS A 225 -20.54 10.01 2.86
CA LYS A 225 -21.33 8.79 3.13
C LYS A 225 -22.46 8.51 2.12
N ASP A 226 -22.83 9.49 1.29
CA ASP A 226 -23.84 9.34 0.24
C ASP A 226 -23.31 8.67 -1.04
N ASP A 227 -22.01 8.34 -1.13
CA ASP A 227 -21.33 7.97 -2.37
C ASP A 227 -20.60 6.63 -2.28
N VAL A 228 -21.36 5.55 -2.02
CA VAL A 228 -20.82 4.18 -2.04
C VAL A 228 -20.38 3.84 -3.47
N VAL A 229 -19.09 3.56 -3.64
CA VAL A 229 -18.44 3.29 -4.95
C VAL A 229 -17.79 1.91 -5.01
N LEU A 230 -17.63 1.29 -3.85
CA LEU A 230 -17.13 -0.05 -3.66
C LEU A 230 -17.88 -0.66 -2.48
N LYS A 231 -18.37 -1.88 -2.62
CA LYS A 231 -18.92 -2.68 -1.52
C LYS A 231 -18.11 -3.96 -1.39
N MET A 232 -17.62 -4.20 -0.19
CA MET A 232 -16.79 -5.36 0.15
C MET A 232 -17.59 -6.27 1.08
N THR A 233 -17.60 -7.57 0.82
CA THR A 233 -18.43 -8.54 1.55
C THR A 233 -17.76 -9.90 1.63
N THR A 234 -17.86 -10.57 2.77
CA THR A 234 -17.49 -11.99 2.93
C THR A 234 -18.75 -12.85 2.85
N GLN A 235 -18.78 -13.79 1.91
CA GLN A 235 -19.87 -14.77 1.76
C GLN A 235 -19.35 -16.17 2.10
N GLY A 236 -19.66 -16.65 3.30
CA GLY A 236 -19.11 -17.90 3.82
C GLY A 236 -17.60 -17.77 4.07
N THR A 237 -16.79 -18.35 3.18
CA THR A 237 -15.32 -18.28 3.21
C THR A 237 -14.73 -17.56 2.00
N GLN A 238 -15.55 -16.79 1.26
CA GLN A 238 -15.16 -16.14 0.01
C GLN A 238 -15.38 -14.64 0.11
N ASP A 239 -14.29 -13.88 -0.02
CA ASP A 239 -14.33 -12.42 -0.05
C ASP A 239 -14.65 -11.90 -1.45
N GLN A 240 -15.47 -10.87 -1.52
CA GLN A 240 -16.03 -10.35 -2.77
C GLN A 240 -16.15 -8.83 -2.74
N ALA A 241 -15.80 -8.20 -3.87
CA ALA A 241 -15.82 -6.76 -4.05
C ALA A 241 -16.66 -6.37 -5.27
N SER A 242 -17.68 -5.54 -5.05
CA SER A 242 -18.52 -4.96 -6.10
C SER A 242 -18.17 -3.49 -6.27
N PHE A 243 -17.61 -3.11 -7.42
CA PHE A 243 -17.46 -1.71 -7.81
C PHE A 243 -18.77 -1.16 -8.37
N ILE A 244 -19.16 0.03 -7.93
CA ILE A 244 -20.48 0.63 -8.18
C ILE A 244 -20.31 1.97 -8.91
N ASP A 245 -20.73 2.00 -10.17
CA ASP A 245 -20.90 3.22 -10.95
C ASP A 245 -22.33 3.73 -10.74
N ASP A 246 -22.52 4.56 -9.71
CA ASP A 246 -23.82 5.15 -9.32
C ASP A 246 -24.47 5.89 -10.53
N PRO A 247 -25.60 5.39 -11.06
CA PRO A 247 -26.23 5.95 -12.25
C PRO A 247 -26.90 7.31 -11.99
N GLU A 248 -27.35 7.60 -10.77
CA GLU A 248 -27.92 8.91 -10.43
C GLU A 248 -26.82 9.97 -10.40
N LYS A 249 -25.62 9.63 -9.90
CA LYS A 249 -24.47 10.53 -9.93
C LYS A 249 -23.82 10.63 -11.31
N ALA A 250 -23.81 9.54 -12.08
CA ALA A 250 -23.35 9.56 -13.47
C ALA A 250 -24.24 10.43 -14.38
N THR A 251 -25.54 10.58 -14.07
CA THR A 251 -26.48 11.41 -14.84
C THR A 251 -26.60 12.85 -14.32
N SER A 252 -26.54 13.05 -12.99
CA SER A 252 -26.67 14.38 -12.37
C SER A 252 -25.38 15.21 -12.35
N MET A 253 -24.23 14.65 -12.72
CA MET A 253 -22.96 15.38 -12.74
C MET A 253 -22.10 15.13 -13.98
N SER A 254 -21.31 16.13 -14.37
CA SER A 254 -20.38 16.00 -15.48
C SER A 254 -19.21 15.06 -15.15
N GLU A 255 -18.71 14.34 -16.15
CA GLU A 255 -17.57 13.43 -16.02
C GLU A 255 -16.38 14.07 -15.30
N ARG A 256 -16.08 15.34 -15.63
CA ARG A 256 -15.00 16.11 -14.98
C ARG A 256 -15.22 16.29 -13.48
N LYS A 257 -16.47 16.50 -13.04
CA LYS A 257 -16.82 16.63 -11.62
C LYS A 257 -16.69 15.27 -10.92
N ARG A 258 -17.17 14.18 -11.54
CA ARG A 258 -17.02 12.81 -11.01
C ARG A 258 -15.56 12.41 -10.86
N ARG A 259 -14.74 12.58 -11.91
CA ARG A 259 -13.27 12.35 -11.85
C ARG A 259 -12.58 13.18 -10.78
N ALA A 260 -13.05 14.40 -10.52
CA ALA A 260 -12.52 15.26 -9.47
C ALA A 260 -12.97 14.87 -8.05
N MET A 261 -13.78 13.83 -7.85
CA MET A 261 -14.17 13.37 -6.51
C MET A 261 -13.14 12.45 -5.84
N PHE A 262 -12.35 11.72 -6.64
CA PHE A 262 -11.45 10.65 -6.20
C PHE A 262 -9.98 11.11 -6.11
N THR A 263 -9.16 10.31 -5.44
CA THR A 263 -7.69 10.35 -5.47
C THR A 263 -7.17 10.22 -6.91
N ASN A 264 -7.65 9.19 -7.60
CA ASN A 264 -7.25 8.84 -8.96
C ASN A 264 -8.48 8.89 -9.88
N PRO A 265 -8.45 9.70 -10.97
CA PRO A 265 -9.55 9.80 -11.92
C PRO A 265 -10.02 8.49 -12.55
N LYS A 266 -9.20 7.42 -12.53
CA LYS A 266 -9.56 6.09 -13.02
C LYS A 266 -10.71 5.45 -12.24
N SER A 267 -10.74 5.66 -10.91
CA SER A 267 -11.76 5.15 -9.98
C SER A 267 -13.20 5.59 -10.28
N ALA A 268 -13.37 6.63 -11.09
CA ALA A 268 -14.62 7.39 -11.23
C ALA A 268 -15.81 6.65 -11.81
N PHE A 269 -15.56 5.58 -12.58
CA PHE A 269 -16.53 4.82 -13.37
C PHE A 269 -16.19 3.32 -13.37
N LEU A 270 -15.54 2.84 -12.32
CA LEU A 270 -15.27 1.42 -12.17
C LEU A 270 -16.58 0.72 -11.76
N LYS A 271 -16.87 -0.40 -12.42
CA LYS A 271 -18.06 -1.21 -12.13
C LYS A 271 -17.83 -2.69 -12.38
N GLY A 272 -18.44 -3.50 -11.53
CA GLY A 272 -18.43 -4.95 -11.68
C GLY A 272 -18.02 -5.68 -10.42
N ASP A 273 -18.26 -6.99 -10.45
CA ASP A 273 -18.07 -7.89 -9.32
C ASP A 273 -16.75 -8.67 -9.47
N PHE A 274 -16.04 -8.80 -8.36
CA PHE A 274 -14.72 -9.43 -8.25
C PHE A 274 -14.70 -10.38 -7.06
N ASP A 275 -14.17 -11.58 -7.26
CA ASP A 275 -13.70 -12.42 -6.16
C ASP A 275 -12.37 -11.87 -5.66
N VAL A 276 -12.14 -11.94 -4.35
CA VAL A 276 -10.91 -11.49 -3.71
C VAL A 276 -10.16 -12.68 -3.13
N VAL A 277 -8.84 -12.69 -3.31
CA VAL A 277 -7.93 -13.70 -2.75
C VAL A 277 -6.75 -13.03 -2.08
N GLU A 278 -6.23 -13.64 -1.02
CA GLU A 278 -5.08 -13.15 -0.25
C GLU A 278 -3.85 -14.06 -0.49
N PRO A 279 -3.03 -13.81 -1.53
CA PRO A 279 -1.83 -14.61 -1.79
C PRO A 279 -0.64 -14.29 -0.86
N LEU A 280 -0.69 -13.18 -0.12
CA LEU A 280 0.26 -12.82 0.95
C LEU A 280 -0.53 -12.13 2.06
N ASP A 281 -0.24 -12.46 3.32
CA ASP A 281 -0.83 -11.87 4.52
C ASP A 281 -0.89 -10.33 4.44
N GLY A 282 -2.09 -9.78 4.48
CA GLY A 282 -2.42 -8.35 4.33
C GLY A 282 -2.39 -7.78 2.90
N MET A 283 -2.26 -8.62 1.86
CA MET A 283 -2.23 -8.20 0.45
C MET A 283 -3.20 -8.99 -0.43
N PHE A 284 -4.11 -8.27 -1.07
CA PHE A 284 -5.25 -8.86 -1.79
C PHE A 284 -5.12 -8.73 -3.31
N LEU A 285 -5.61 -9.73 -4.06
CA LEU A 285 -5.78 -9.68 -5.51
C LEU A 285 -7.26 -9.86 -5.88
N PHE A 286 -7.63 -9.25 -7.00
CA PHE A 286 -9.02 -9.12 -7.45
C PHE A 286 -9.20 -9.85 -8.78
N LYS A 287 -10.16 -10.77 -8.82
CA LYS A 287 -10.46 -11.62 -9.97
C LYS A 287 -11.87 -11.32 -10.48
N SER A 288 -11.95 -10.79 -11.70
CA SER A 288 -13.23 -10.41 -12.29
C SER A 288 -14.19 -11.59 -12.43
N VAL A 289 -15.39 -11.44 -11.86
CA VAL A 289 -16.55 -12.32 -12.07
C VAL A 289 -17.44 -11.72 -13.16
N ALA A 290 -17.76 -10.43 -13.03
CA ALA A 290 -18.63 -9.71 -13.95
C ALA A 290 -18.22 -8.23 -14.06
N SER A 291 -17.33 -7.91 -15.01
CA SER A 291 -16.82 -6.56 -15.25
C SER A 291 -16.70 -6.28 -16.75
N ASP A 292 -16.79 -5.00 -17.15
CA ASP A 292 -16.31 -4.62 -18.48
C ASP A 292 -14.77 -4.68 -18.54
N LYS A 293 -14.22 -4.74 -19.77
CA LYS A 293 -12.78 -4.86 -19.97
C LYS A 293 -11.99 -3.70 -19.33
N LYS A 294 -12.53 -2.48 -19.35
CA LYS A 294 -11.81 -1.29 -18.88
C LYS A 294 -11.70 -1.30 -17.35
N THR A 295 -12.76 -1.68 -16.65
CA THR A 295 -12.71 -1.84 -15.20
C THR A 295 -11.81 -3.02 -14.82
N ASN A 296 -11.89 -4.14 -15.55
CA ASN A 296 -11.02 -5.29 -15.34
C ASN A 296 -9.54 -4.90 -15.45
N ASP A 297 -9.14 -4.27 -16.56
CA ASP A 297 -7.76 -3.83 -16.82
C ASP A 297 -7.25 -2.85 -15.73
N GLU A 298 -8.15 -2.05 -15.13
CA GLU A 298 -7.81 -1.13 -14.03
C GLU A 298 -7.87 -1.75 -12.62
N VAL A 299 -8.44 -2.95 -12.42
CA VAL A 299 -8.60 -3.55 -11.08
C VAL A 299 -7.70 -4.79 -10.90
N THR A 300 -7.71 -5.73 -11.85
CA THR A 300 -7.07 -7.05 -11.65
C THR A 300 -5.54 -7.03 -11.74
N GLN A 301 -4.95 -5.89 -12.10
CA GLN A 301 -3.49 -5.70 -12.19
C GLN A 301 -2.94 -4.92 -10.98
N ARG A 302 -3.68 -4.90 -9.86
CA ARG A 302 -3.35 -4.11 -8.67
C ARG A 302 -3.36 -4.97 -7.40
N ILE A 303 -2.51 -4.59 -6.46
CA ILE A 303 -2.45 -5.16 -5.12
C ILE A 303 -3.36 -4.33 -4.21
N GLY A 304 -4.33 -4.97 -3.56
CA GLY A 304 -5.20 -4.39 -2.54
C GLY A 304 -4.52 -4.37 -1.18
N LEU A 305 -4.56 -3.22 -0.48
CA LEU A 305 -4.14 -3.07 0.91
C LEU A 305 -5.17 -2.24 1.69
N PHE A 306 -5.40 -2.62 2.95
CA PHE A 306 -6.14 -1.82 3.94
C PHE A 306 -5.15 -1.10 4.85
N ILE A 307 -5.19 0.23 4.92
CA ILE A 307 -4.24 1.01 5.72
C ILE A 307 -4.97 2.15 6.43
N ASP A 308 -4.81 2.25 7.74
CA ASP A 308 -5.23 3.41 8.51
C ASP A 308 -4.06 4.39 8.47
N ILE A 309 -4.12 5.40 7.61
CA ILE A 309 -2.96 6.31 7.47
C ILE A 309 -2.94 7.34 8.61
N PHE A 310 -4.10 7.71 9.13
CA PHE A 310 -4.24 8.60 10.29
C PHE A 310 -5.36 8.08 11.20
N ASP A 311 -5.15 6.93 11.83
CA ASP A 311 -6.06 6.41 12.86
C ASP A 311 -6.20 7.46 13.96
N ALA A 312 -7.41 7.96 14.10
CA ALA A 312 -7.78 8.95 15.10
C ALA A 312 -8.81 8.42 16.10
N THR A 313 -8.99 7.11 16.18
CA THR A 313 -9.91 6.44 17.13
C THR A 313 -9.61 6.89 18.56
N LYS A 314 -8.35 6.82 18.98
CA LYS A 314 -7.91 7.20 20.34
C LYS A 314 -8.01 8.70 20.64
N ALA A 315 -7.79 9.54 19.63
CA ALA A 315 -7.66 10.99 19.82
C ALA A 315 -8.95 11.78 19.50
N LEU A 316 -9.78 11.28 18.59
CA LEU A 316 -10.92 11.96 17.97
C LEU A 316 -12.16 11.04 17.81
N ASN A 317 -12.12 9.78 18.26
CA ASN A 317 -13.18 8.78 18.12
C ASN A 317 -13.65 8.61 16.65
N GLN A 318 -12.68 8.49 15.74
CA GLN A 318 -12.89 8.25 14.32
C GLN A 318 -11.92 7.19 13.84
N ASP A 319 -12.43 5.97 13.62
CA ASP A 319 -11.72 4.93 12.88
C ASP A 319 -11.93 5.19 11.38
N VAL A 320 -10.87 5.07 10.59
CA VAL A 320 -10.90 5.33 9.15
C VAL A 320 -9.83 4.47 8.49
N VAL A 321 -10.28 3.41 7.81
CA VAL A 321 -9.40 2.61 6.96
C VAL A 321 -9.46 3.12 5.53
N GLU A 322 -8.28 3.40 4.96
CA GLU A 322 -8.13 3.58 3.53
C GLU A 322 -7.88 2.24 2.83
N PHE A 323 -8.85 1.78 2.03
CA PHE A 323 -8.62 0.69 1.09
C PHE A 323 -7.97 1.23 -0.19
N THR A 324 -6.87 0.61 -0.63
CA THR A 324 -6.08 1.06 -1.77
C THR A 324 -5.79 -0.07 -2.76
N LEU A 325 -5.86 0.22 -4.06
CA LEU A 325 -5.45 -0.69 -5.14
C LEU A 325 -4.24 -0.11 -5.86
N ILE A 326 -3.08 -0.74 -5.67
CA ILE A 326 -1.77 -0.20 -6.05
C ILE A 326 -1.32 -0.83 -7.35
N ASN A 327 -0.95 -0.02 -8.35
CA ASN A 327 -0.23 -0.52 -9.52
C ASN A 327 1.22 -0.83 -9.12
N PRO A 328 1.69 -2.09 -9.13
CA PRO A 328 3.06 -2.42 -8.76
C PRO A 328 4.12 -1.84 -9.71
N GLU A 329 3.74 -1.47 -10.94
CA GLU A 329 4.66 -0.89 -11.93
C GLU A 329 4.80 0.64 -11.83
N ASP A 330 3.77 1.35 -11.34
CA ASP A 330 3.81 2.80 -11.10
C ASP A 330 3.25 3.17 -9.71
N PRO A 331 4.13 3.43 -8.73
CA PRO A 331 3.74 3.87 -7.40
C PRO A 331 2.92 5.17 -7.33
N GLU A 332 2.91 6.03 -8.36
CA GLU A 332 2.04 7.21 -8.41
C GLU A 332 0.62 6.89 -8.95
N ASP A 333 0.38 5.70 -9.54
CA ASP A 333 -0.93 5.22 -10.03
C ASP A 333 -1.53 4.19 -9.05
N PHE A 334 -2.23 4.66 -8.02
CA PHE A 334 -3.03 3.82 -7.12
C PHE A 334 -4.48 4.34 -7.07
N LEU A 335 -5.43 3.46 -6.80
CA LEU A 335 -6.81 3.81 -6.47
C LEU A 335 -6.93 3.83 -4.94
N MET A 336 -7.83 4.64 -4.40
CA MET A 336 -8.00 4.79 -2.94
C MET A 336 -9.45 5.13 -2.63
N TYR A 337 -9.97 4.46 -1.60
CA TYR A 337 -11.35 4.51 -1.13
C TYR A 337 -11.35 4.57 0.39
N TYR A 338 -12.42 5.10 0.96
CA TYR A 338 -12.50 5.40 2.39
C TYR A 338 -13.66 4.63 3.01
N GLU A 339 -13.41 3.87 4.07
CA GLU A 339 -14.46 3.17 4.81
C GLU A 339 -15.45 4.15 5.46
N ASP A 340 -16.63 3.66 5.83
CA ASP A 340 -17.51 4.37 6.76
C ASP A 340 -16.92 4.37 8.18
N PRO A 341 -16.69 5.52 8.83
CA PRO A 341 -16.25 5.56 10.23
C PRO A 341 -17.25 4.95 11.23
N ASP A 342 -18.50 4.70 10.81
CA ASP A 342 -19.49 3.98 11.63
C ASP A 342 -19.38 2.45 11.49
N ASN A 343 -18.54 1.94 10.57
CA ASN A 343 -18.34 0.49 10.32
C ASN A 343 -17.52 -0.20 11.43
N GLY A 344 -16.86 0.57 12.31
CA GLY A 344 -16.69 0.24 13.73
C GLY A 344 -15.94 -1.04 14.10
N GLU A 345 -14.91 -1.40 13.32
CA GLU A 345 -14.11 -2.65 13.37
C GLU A 345 -14.71 -3.89 12.69
N GLY A 346 -15.70 -3.76 11.79
CA GLY A 346 -16.20 -4.90 11.00
C GLY A 346 -16.83 -6.02 11.86
N LYS A 347 -17.58 -5.63 12.89
CA LYS A 347 -18.10 -6.48 13.98
C LYS A 347 -19.22 -7.46 13.58
#